data_AF-A0ABC8RDE3-F1
#
_entry.id   AF-A0ABC8RDE3-F1
#
_cell.length_a   1.000
_cell.length_b   1.000
_cell.length_c   1.000
_cell.angle_alpha   90.00
_cell.angle_beta   90.00
_cell.angle_gamma   90.00
#
_symmetry.space_group_name_H-M   'P 1'
#
loop_
_entity.id
_entity.type
_entity.pdbx_description
1 polymer ?
#
loop_
_entity_poly.entity_id
_entity_poly.type
_entity_poly.pdbx_seq_one_letter_code
_entity_poly.pdbx_strand_id
1 'polypeptide(L)'
;MKLLWADGLRFFSQASPSDPENFPFVVLGNKVDVDGGNSRVVSEKKARAWCASKGNIPYFETSAKEGINVEEAFQCIAKNALKSGEEEEIYLPDTIDVASSSQQRSTGCDC
;
A
#
# COMPACT_ATOMS: atom_id res chain seq x y z
N MET A 1 -16.34 5.37 18.74
CA MET A 1 -15.77 4.57 17.63
C MET A 1 -16.75 4.62 16.46
N LYS A 2 -16.50 5.47 15.45
CA LYS A 2 -17.36 5.54 14.25
C LYS A 2 -16.90 4.45 13.28
N LEU A 3 -17.88 3.72 12.78
CA LEU A 3 -17.79 2.50 12.01
C LEU A 3 -17.03 2.72 10.69
N LEU A 4 -15.77 2.27 10.63
CA LEU A 4 -15.01 2.13 9.37
C LEU A 4 -15.28 0.81 8.63
N TRP A 5 -16.30 0.06 9.05
CA TRP A 5 -16.67 -1.22 8.44
C TRP A 5 -17.77 -1.08 7.37
N ALA A 6 -18.59 -0.02 7.43
CA ALA A 6 -19.65 0.21 6.44
C ALA A 6 -19.14 0.95 5.19
N ASP A 7 -17.99 1.61 5.27
CA ASP A 7 -17.33 2.29 4.15
C ASP A 7 -16.25 1.43 3.47
N GLY A 8 -16.28 0.11 3.66
CA GLY A 8 -15.35 -0.84 3.02
C GLY A 8 -15.40 -0.84 1.48
N LEU A 9 -16.39 -0.17 0.87
CA LEU A 9 -16.45 0.11 -0.57
C LEU A 9 -15.85 1.46 -1.00
N ARG A 10 -15.52 2.37 -0.07
CA ARG A 10 -15.04 3.73 -0.42
C ARG A 10 -13.52 3.88 -0.43
N PHE A 11 -12.77 2.97 0.20
CA PHE A 11 -11.31 3.03 0.20
C PHE A 11 -10.70 2.70 -1.17
N PHE A 12 -11.35 1.81 -1.93
CA PHE A 12 -10.91 1.43 -3.28
C PHE A 12 -10.96 2.60 -4.27
N SER A 13 -11.80 3.61 -4.01
CA SER A 13 -11.99 4.77 -4.89
C SER A 13 -11.02 5.93 -4.66
N GLN A 14 -10.27 5.95 -3.55
CA GLN A 14 -9.30 7.05 -3.29
C GLN A 14 -7.85 6.63 -3.51
N ALA A 15 -7.52 5.35 -3.35
CA ALA A 15 -6.15 4.90 -3.54
C ALA A 15 -5.77 4.74 -5.02
N SER A 16 -6.75 4.42 -5.89
CA SER A 16 -6.58 4.16 -7.33
C SER A 16 -5.20 3.57 -7.69
N PRO A 17 -4.81 2.42 -7.07
CA PRO A 17 -3.57 1.77 -7.45
C PRO A 17 -3.63 1.39 -8.93
N SER A 18 -2.54 1.60 -9.66
CA SER A 18 -2.44 1.29 -11.09
C SER A 18 -2.76 -0.18 -11.38
N ASP A 19 -2.44 -1.06 -10.42
CA ASP A 19 -2.83 -2.47 -10.41
C ASP A 19 -3.53 -2.84 -9.10
N PRO A 20 -4.88 -2.78 -9.06
CA PRO A 20 -5.64 -3.07 -7.87
C PRO A 20 -5.65 -4.55 -7.47
N GLU A 21 -5.35 -5.47 -8.39
CA GLU A 21 -5.38 -6.91 -8.12
C GLU A 21 -4.08 -7.38 -7.46
N ASN A 22 -2.94 -6.79 -7.82
CA ASN A 22 -1.63 -7.12 -7.22
C ASN A 22 -1.18 -6.16 -6.11
N PHE A 23 -2.00 -5.15 -5.77
CA PHE A 23 -1.63 -4.22 -4.71
C PHE A 23 -1.53 -4.93 -3.35
N PRO A 24 -0.41 -4.79 -2.62
CA PRO A 24 -0.22 -5.48 -1.36
C PRO A 24 -1.11 -4.86 -0.28
N PHE A 25 -2.21 -5.51 0.06
CA PHE A 25 -3.07 -5.11 1.17
C PHE A 25 -2.69 -5.81 2.47
N VAL A 26 -2.88 -5.13 3.60
CA VAL A 26 -2.84 -5.70 4.95
C VAL A 26 -4.02 -5.13 5.74
N VAL A 27 -4.69 -5.96 6.54
CA VAL A 27 -5.81 -5.55 7.39
C VAL A 27 -5.38 -5.53 8.86
N LEU A 28 -5.68 -4.44 9.57
CA LEU A 28 -5.35 -4.27 10.98
C LEU A 28 -6.60 -4.17 11.85
N GLY A 29 -6.79 -5.15 12.73
CA GLY A 29 -7.69 -5.06 13.88
C GLY A 29 -7.04 -4.27 15.01
N ASN A 30 -7.11 -2.95 14.97
CA ASN A 30 -6.45 -2.09 15.96
C ASN A 30 -7.25 -2.00 17.27
N LYS A 31 -6.55 -1.64 18.36
CA LYS A 31 -7.05 -1.39 19.73
C LYS A 31 -7.33 -2.64 20.56
N VAL A 32 -6.47 -3.64 20.46
CA VAL A 32 -6.61 -4.85 21.30
C VAL A 32 -6.37 -4.61 22.80
N ASP A 33 -5.76 -3.47 23.15
CA ASP A 33 -5.55 -3.02 24.53
C ASP A 33 -6.85 -2.63 25.25
N VAL A 34 -7.93 -2.33 24.50
CA VAL A 34 -9.16 -1.81 25.07
C VAL A 34 -10.02 -2.93 25.65
N ASP A 35 -10.32 -2.81 26.94
CA ASP A 35 -11.24 -3.67 27.70
C ASP A 35 -10.95 -5.17 27.58
N GLY A 36 -9.71 -5.58 27.30
CA GLY A 36 -9.38 -6.99 27.04
C GLY A 36 -10.21 -7.60 25.89
N GLY A 37 -10.71 -6.78 24.96
CA GLY A 37 -11.60 -7.20 23.88
C GLY A 37 -13.08 -7.29 24.24
N ASN A 38 -13.52 -6.87 25.43
CA ASN A 38 -14.93 -6.99 25.83
C ASN A 38 -15.87 -6.05 25.05
N SER A 39 -15.34 -4.93 24.55
CA SER A 39 -16.05 -3.97 23.68
C SER A 39 -15.99 -4.35 22.18
N ARG A 40 -15.51 -5.55 21.84
CA ARG A 40 -15.28 -6.00 20.47
C ARG A 40 -16.58 -6.43 19.79
N VAL A 41 -16.88 -5.78 18.67
CA VAL A 41 -18.05 -6.12 17.83
C VAL A 41 -17.71 -7.06 16.66
N VAL A 42 -16.42 -7.19 16.31
CA VAL A 42 -15.95 -8.12 15.27
C VAL A 42 -14.95 -9.08 15.91
N SER A 43 -15.33 -10.36 15.97
CA SER A 43 -14.41 -11.40 16.44
C SER A 43 -13.25 -11.61 15.48
N GLU A 44 -12.10 -12.00 16.02
CA GLU A 44 -10.91 -12.32 15.24
C GLU A 44 -11.22 -13.37 14.14
N LYS A 45 -11.98 -14.41 14.49
CA LYS A 45 -12.41 -15.45 13.53
C LYS A 45 -13.15 -14.88 12.32
N LYS A 46 -14.04 -13.90 12.54
CA LYS A 46 -14.80 -13.26 11.46
C LYS A 46 -13.88 -12.43 10.57
N ALA A 47 -12.96 -11.67 11.17
CA ALA A 47 -12.00 -10.87 10.42
C ALA A 47 -11.07 -11.75 9.58
N ARG A 48 -10.51 -12.82 10.15
CA ARG A 48 -9.67 -13.79 9.43
C ARG A 48 -10.41 -14.48 8.30
N ALA A 49 -11.65 -14.92 8.52
CA ALA A 49 -12.47 -15.54 7.47
C ALA A 49 -12.72 -14.58 6.30
N TRP A 50 -12.97 -13.30 6.60
CA TRP A 50 -13.13 -12.27 5.57
C TRP A 50 -11.84 -12.08 4.76
N CYS A 51 -10.69 -11.96 5.43
CA CYS A 51 -9.40 -11.81 4.76
C CYS A 51 -9.05 -13.02 3.88
N ALA A 52 -9.36 -14.23 4.34
CA ALA A 52 -9.21 -15.46 3.56
C ALA A 52 -10.04 -15.41 2.27
N SER A 53 -11.29 -14.96 2.34
CA SER A 53 -12.18 -14.81 1.17
C SER A 53 -11.78 -13.69 0.19
N LYS A 54 -10.83 -12.83 0.55
CA LYS A 54 -10.39 -11.68 -0.26
C LYS A 54 -9.00 -11.89 -0.86
N GLY A 55 -8.62 -13.14 -1.12
CA GLY A 55 -7.30 -13.48 -1.66
C GLY A 55 -6.25 -13.69 -0.57
N ASN A 56 -6.66 -14.16 0.61
CA ASN A 56 -5.77 -14.45 1.74
C ASN A 56 -4.95 -13.22 2.20
N ILE A 57 -5.63 -12.09 2.35
CA ILE A 57 -5.02 -10.84 2.80
C ILE A 57 -4.41 -11.03 4.20
N PRO A 58 -3.15 -10.64 4.46
CA PRO A 58 -2.58 -10.69 5.80
C PRO A 58 -3.40 -9.86 6.81
N TYR A 59 -3.62 -10.44 7.99
CA TYR A 59 -4.41 -9.84 9.06
C TYR A 59 -3.63 -9.82 10.38
N PHE A 60 -3.61 -8.67 11.04
CA PHE A 60 -2.96 -8.49 12.35
C PHE A 60 -3.90 -7.82 13.34
N GLU A 61 -3.93 -8.34 14.56
CA GLU A 61 -4.52 -7.69 15.73
C GLU A 61 -3.46 -6.80 16.36
N THR A 62 -3.69 -5.49 16.44
CA THR A 62 -2.67 -4.51 16.84
C THR A 62 -3.11 -3.63 18.01
N SER A 63 -2.14 -3.12 18.76
CA SER A 63 -2.34 -2.01 19.70
C SER A 63 -1.35 -0.91 19.37
N ALA A 64 -1.83 0.16 18.74
CA ALA A 64 -1.01 1.36 18.53
C ALA A 64 -0.57 2.00 19.86
N LYS A 65 -1.33 1.80 20.93
CA LYS A 65 -1.04 2.36 22.26
C LYS A 65 0.09 1.59 22.96
N GLU A 66 0.06 0.27 22.89
CA GLU A 66 1.00 -0.62 23.59
C GLU A 66 2.09 -1.17 22.68
N GLY A 67 2.08 -0.82 21.39
CA GLY A 67 3.06 -1.28 20.41
C GLY A 67 2.88 -2.75 19.99
N ILE A 68 1.71 -3.36 20.24
CA ILE A 68 1.47 -4.78 19.95
C ILE A 68 1.29 -4.97 18.43
N ASN A 69 2.08 -5.87 17.84
CA ASN A 69 2.03 -6.31 16.44
C ASN A 69 2.12 -5.19 15.38
N VAL A 70 2.53 -3.98 15.78
CA VAL A 70 2.64 -2.84 14.86
C VAL A 70 3.83 -3.06 13.92
N GLU A 71 5.00 -3.40 14.49
CA GLU A 71 6.23 -3.62 13.74
C GLU A 71 6.08 -4.78 12.75
N GLU A 72 5.53 -5.90 13.20
CA GLU A 72 5.29 -7.09 12.38
C GLU A 72 4.34 -6.80 11.21
N ALA A 73 3.29 -6.02 11.45
CA ALA A 73 2.38 -5.57 10.41
C ALA A 73 3.07 -4.71 9.36
N PHE A 74 3.90 -3.74 9.80
CA PHE A 74 4.66 -2.87 8.91
C PHE A 74 5.74 -3.64 8.12
N GLN A 75 6.42 -4.59 8.75
CA GLN A 75 7.38 -5.46 8.06
C GLN A 75 6.70 -6.35 7.03
N CYS A 76 5.51 -6.87 7.32
CA CYS A 76 4.74 -7.67 6.39
C CYS A 76 4.40 -6.87 5.12
N ILE A 77 3.84 -5.67 5.28
CA ILE A 77 3.48 -4.83 4.13
C ILE A 77 4.72 -4.39 3.35
N ALA A 78 5.81 -4.01 4.02
CA ALA A 78 7.05 -3.61 3.37
C ALA A 78 7.65 -4.76 2.52
N LYS A 79 7.70 -5.98 3.08
CA LYS A 79 8.18 -7.17 2.35
C LYS A 79 7.31 -7.51 1.15
N ASN A 80 5.99 -7.37 1.28
CA ASN A 80 5.07 -7.63 0.16
C ASN A 80 5.20 -6.57 -0.94
N ALA A 81 5.34 -5.29 -0.57
CA ALA A 81 5.54 -4.22 -1.52
C ALA A 81 6.84 -4.35 -2.32
N LEU A 82 7.94 -4.80 -1.70
CA LEU A 82 9.20 -5.04 -2.40
C LEU A 82 9.08 -6.16 -3.46
N LYS A 83 8.27 -7.18 -3.22
CA LYS A 83 8.05 -8.28 -4.18
C LYS A 83 7.21 -7.84 -5.37
N SER A 84 6.26 -6.93 -5.17
CA SER A 84 5.41 -6.39 -6.24
C SER A 84 6.16 -5.43 -7.18
N GLY A 85 7.37 -4.99 -6.84
CA GLY A 85 8.17 -4.04 -7.64
C GLY A 85 9.06 -4.67 -8.72
N GLU A 86 9.08 -6.00 -8.87
CA GLU A 86 9.92 -6.69 -9.86
C GLU A 86 9.31 -6.72 -11.29
N GLU A 87 8.07 -6.25 -11.48
CA GLU A 87 7.36 -6.30 -12.77
C GLU A 87 7.34 -4.97 -13.56
N GLU A 88 7.89 -3.87 -13.05
CA GLU A 88 8.16 -2.69 -13.88
C GLU A 88 9.50 -2.88 -14.61
N GLU A 89 9.49 -3.62 -15.72
CA GLU A 89 10.61 -3.61 -16.68
C GLU A 89 10.83 -2.16 -17.12
N ILE A 90 11.89 -1.54 -16.59
CA ILE A 90 12.41 -0.26 -17.08
C ILE A 90 12.90 -0.52 -18.50
N TYR A 91 12.07 -0.23 -19.49
CA TYR A 91 12.47 -0.26 -20.89
C TYR A 91 13.52 0.82 -21.12
N LEU A 92 14.79 0.43 -21.08
CA LEU A 92 15.92 1.25 -21.47
C LEU A 92 16.12 1.09 -22.98
N PRO A 93 15.86 2.12 -23.81
CA PRO A 93 16.18 2.04 -25.22
C PRO A 93 17.70 1.93 -25.41
N ASP A 94 18.15 1.00 -26.24
CA ASP A 94 19.57 0.63 -26.39
C ASP A 94 20.47 1.76 -26.94
N THR A 95 19.94 2.79 -27.59
CA THR A 95 20.73 3.91 -28.10
C THR A 95 19.94 5.23 -28.15
N ILE A 96 20.54 6.30 -27.61
CA ILE A 96 20.20 7.69 -27.94
C ILE A 96 21.15 8.11 -29.06
N ASP A 97 20.63 8.26 -30.28
CA ASP A 97 21.40 8.83 -31.38
C ASP A 97 21.54 10.34 -31.17
N VAL A 98 22.68 10.76 -30.60
CA VAL A 98 23.02 12.19 -30.39
C VAL A 98 23.59 12.82 -31.68
N ALA A 99 23.01 12.50 -32.82
CA ALA A 99 23.51 12.93 -34.13
C ALA A 99 22.42 13.66 -34.93
N SER A 100 21.82 14.73 -34.39
CA SER A 100 21.14 15.77 -35.19
C SER A 100 20.49 16.89 -34.35
N SER A 101 21.26 17.61 -33.53
CA SER A 101 20.83 18.95 -33.08
C SER A 101 22.02 19.87 -32.78
N SER A 102 22.89 20.05 -33.76
CA SER A 102 23.80 21.21 -33.81
C SER A 102 23.22 22.28 -34.73
N GLN A 103 22.06 22.84 -34.37
CA GLN A 103 21.62 24.14 -34.88
C GLN A 103 21.29 25.08 -33.72
N GLN A 104 22.27 25.97 -33.50
CA GLN A 104 22.17 27.35 -33.01
C GLN A 104 21.61 27.60 -31.59
N ARG A 105 22.54 27.70 -30.63
CA ARG A 105 22.57 28.73 -29.57
C ARG A 105 23.97 29.33 -29.67
N SER A 106 24.25 30.63 -29.69
CA SER A 106 23.75 31.85 -29.04
C SER A 106 24.55 33.00 -29.70
N THR A 107 24.14 34.27 -29.81
CA THR A 107 23.94 35.28 -28.76
C THR A 107 23.41 36.57 -29.42
N GLY A 108 22.54 37.31 -28.73
CA GLY A 108 22.16 38.68 -29.06
C GLY A 108 22.30 39.59 -27.84
N CYS A 109 22.55 40.89 -28.10
CA CYS A 109 22.95 42.03 -27.23
C CYS A 109 24.47 42.05 -26.90
N ASP A 110 25.26 43.11 -27.16
CA ASP A 110 25.02 44.56 -27.05
C ASP A 110 25.99 45.40 -27.95
N CYS A 111 25.62 46.67 -28.16
CA CYS A 111 26.22 47.83 -28.88
C CYS A 111 26.34 47.85 -30.42
#